data_AF-A0AAE1YSF2-F1
#
_entry.id   AF-A0AAE1YSF2-F1
#
_cell.length_a   1.000
_cell.length_b   1.000
_cell.length_c   1.000
_cell.angle_alpha   90.00
_cell.angle_beta   90.00
_cell.angle_gamma   90.00
#
_symmetry.space_group_name_H-M   'P 1'
#
loop_
_entity.id
_entity.type
_entity.pdbx_description
1 polymer ?
#
loop_
_entity_poly.entity_id
_entity_poly.type
_entity_poly.pdbx_seq_one_letter_code
_entity_poly.pdbx_strand_id
1 'polypeptide(L)'
;MKDADGVMKISCIHCKRMYTKSKTAARTQLHRHLQSCANYLKAKADKSKDGLLQTQLGFVSSSVDPSACPSLYVGKFDMEKMKESVAHWIMMHEHPFSIVEEKGFNLMQRRGMPEWRGMTRNTAKAYCINVYESEKKKLKSL
;
A
#
# COMPACT_ATOMS: atom_id res chain seq x y z
N MET A 1 6.88 16.29 -28.73
CA MET A 1 6.80 16.51 -30.19
C MET A 1 7.79 17.61 -30.56
N LYS A 2 8.50 17.47 -31.68
CA LYS A 2 9.23 18.57 -32.30
C LYS A 2 8.28 19.27 -33.26
N ASP A 3 8.18 20.60 -33.19
CA ASP A 3 7.47 21.36 -34.23
C ASP A 3 8.36 21.48 -35.49
N ALA A 4 7.78 22.02 -36.58
CA ALA A 4 8.47 22.25 -37.85
C ALA A 4 9.76 23.10 -37.70
N ASP A 5 9.85 23.91 -36.64
CA ASP A 5 11.01 24.76 -36.31
C ASP A 5 12.12 24.04 -35.50
N GLY A 6 12.01 22.72 -35.30
CA GLY A 6 13.02 21.92 -34.57
C GLY A 6 13.00 22.09 -33.05
N VAL A 7 12.08 22.88 -32.50
CA VAL A 7 11.92 23.11 -31.06
C VAL A 7 11.18 21.95 -30.41
N MET A 8 11.77 21.35 -29.36
CA MET A 8 11.14 20.26 -28.61
C MET A 8 10.15 20.81 -27.59
N LYS A 9 8.87 20.45 -27.70
CA LYS A 9 7.83 20.80 -26.72
C LYS A 9 7.60 19.68 -25.70
N ILE A 10 7.40 20.09 -24.45
CA ILE A 10 7.03 19.25 -23.29
C ILE A 10 5.72 19.75 -22.68
N SER A 11 4.89 18.86 -22.17
CA SER A 11 3.61 19.21 -21.54
C SER A 11 3.66 19.03 -20.03
N CYS A 12 2.89 19.85 -19.31
CA CYS A 12 2.58 19.57 -17.90
C CYS A 12 1.56 18.43 -17.82
N ILE A 13 1.84 17.37 -17.07
CA ILE A 13 0.93 16.22 -16.96
C ILE A 13 -0.42 16.57 -16.29
N HIS A 14 -0.45 17.61 -15.44
CA HIS A 14 -1.60 18.00 -14.61
C HIS A 14 -2.57 18.98 -15.29
N CYS A 15 -2.08 19.88 -16.13
CA CYS A 15 -2.91 20.88 -16.83
C CYS A 15 -2.76 20.84 -18.35
N LYS A 16 -1.92 19.94 -18.86
CA LYS A 16 -1.61 19.74 -20.29
C LYS A 16 -1.03 20.96 -21.03
N ARG A 17 -0.71 22.04 -20.32
CA ARG A 17 -0.05 23.23 -20.91
C ARG A 17 1.33 22.87 -21.46
N MET A 18 1.63 23.38 -22.65
CA MET A 18 2.86 23.10 -23.40
C MET A 18 3.94 24.15 -23.11
N TYR A 19 5.19 23.68 -23.09
CA TYR A 19 6.40 24.48 -22.84
C TYR A 19 7.48 24.08 -23.82
N THR A 20 8.39 25.00 -24.14
CA THR A 20 9.56 24.68 -24.95
C THR A 20 10.69 24.17 -24.07
N LYS A 21 11.36 23.12 -24.52
CA LYS A 21 12.53 22.57 -23.84
C LYS A 21 13.75 23.41 -24.21
N SER A 22 14.15 24.31 -23.32
CA SER A 22 15.44 25.01 -23.45
C SER A 22 16.59 24.06 -23.08
N LYS A 23 17.65 24.04 -23.88
CA LYS A 23 18.86 23.22 -23.63
C LYS A 23 19.83 23.88 -22.64
N THR A 24 19.67 25.17 -22.35
CA THR A 24 20.73 26.03 -21.77
C THR A 24 20.39 26.63 -20.40
N ALA A 25 19.16 26.45 -19.91
CA ALA A 25 18.71 27.07 -18.66
C ALA A 25 18.75 26.08 -17.49
N ALA A 26 19.37 26.48 -16.37
CA ALA A 26 19.41 25.73 -15.12
C ALA A 26 18.01 25.40 -14.55
N ARG A 27 16.99 26.20 -14.91
CA ARG A 27 15.60 26.02 -14.49
C ARG A 27 14.66 26.04 -15.71
N THR A 28 14.02 24.92 -15.99
CA THR A 28 13.10 24.81 -17.15
C THR A 28 11.82 25.64 -16.94
N GLN A 29 11.22 26.14 -18.03
CA GLN A 29 9.94 26.85 -17.99
C GLN A 29 8.84 26.04 -17.29
N LEU A 30 8.84 24.71 -17.52
CA LEU A 30 7.94 23.77 -16.85
C LEU A 30 8.15 23.77 -15.34
N HIS A 31 9.39 23.78 -14.84
CA HIS A 31 9.65 23.80 -13.40
C HIS A 31 9.16 25.10 -12.74
N ARG A 32 9.23 26.24 -13.43
CA ARG A 32 8.62 27.49 -12.95
C ARG A 32 7.09 27.40 -12.90
N HIS A 33 6.48 26.83 -13.94
CA HIS A 33 5.04 26.60 -13.97
C HIS A 33 4.55 25.71 -12.83
N LEU A 34 5.27 24.62 -12.51
CA LEU A 34 4.84 23.70 -11.45
C LEU A 34 4.67 24.40 -10.09
N GLN A 35 5.40 25.48 -9.81
CA GLN A 35 5.24 26.23 -8.56
C GLN A 35 3.91 26.99 -8.45
N SER A 36 3.26 27.32 -9.56
CA SER A 36 2.00 28.07 -9.59
C SER A 36 0.85 27.30 -10.25
N CYS A 37 1.09 26.07 -10.70
CA CYS A 37 0.08 25.26 -11.35
C CYS A 37 -0.96 24.76 -10.35
N ALA A 38 -2.17 25.31 -10.40
CA ALA A 38 -3.26 24.94 -9.49
C ALA A 38 -3.55 23.44 -9.46
N ASN A 39 -3.57 22.75 -10.62
CA ASN A 39 -3.82 21.31 -10.69
C ASN A 39 -2.68 20.49 -10.07
N TYR A 40 -1.42 20.93 -10.23
CA TYR A 40 -0.28 20.30 -9.58
C TYR A 40 -0.30 20.53 -8.06
N LEU A 41 -0.59 21.77 -7.62
CA LEU A 41 -0.64 22.12 -6.21
C LEU A 41 -1.78 21.36 -5.49
N LYS A 42 -2.96 21.23 -6.11
CA LYS A 42 -4.05 20.38 -5.62
C LYS A 42 -3.62 18.91 -5.51
N ALA A 43 -3.06 18.35 -6.59
CA ALA A 43 -2.58 16.95 -6.57
C ALA A 43 -1.46 16.72 -5.54
N LYS A 44 -0.61 17.71 -5.28
CA LYS A 44 0.43 17.67 -4.24
C LYS A 44 -0.18 17.75 -2.84
N ALA A 45 -1.19 18.59 -2.64
CA ALA A 45 -1.91 18.71 -1.38
C ALA A 45 -2.71 17.43 -1.06
N ASP A 46 -3.38 16.84 -2.04
CA ASP A 46 -4.13 15.60 -1.85
C ASP A 46 -3.19 14.42 -1.52
N LYS A 47 -2.02 14.35 -2.13
CA LYS A 47 -0.96 13.40 -1.73
C LYS A 47 -0.42 13.64 -0.32
N SER A 48 -0.46 14.87 0.19
CA SER A 48 -0.01 15.19 1.56
C SER A 48 -1.06 14.89 2.63
N LYS A 49 -2.35 14.83 2.25
CA LYS A 49 -3.45 14.50 3.18
C LYS A 49 -3.48 13.02 3.57
N ASP A 50 -2.89 12.14 2.77
CA ASP A 50 -2.77 10.70 3.05
C ASP A 50 -1.62 10.35 4.02
N GLY A 51 -0.88 11.32 4.55
CA GLY A 51 0.07 11.14 5.66
C GLY A 51 1.33 10.30 5.38
N LEU A 52 1.37 9.49 4.34
CA LEU A 52 2.54 8.67 3.96
C LEU A 52 3.39 9.41 2.93
N LEU A 53 4.39 10.15 3.42
CA LEU A 53 5.40 10.83 2.57
C LEU A 53 6.39 9.87 1.89
N GLN A 54 6.22 8.55 2.04
CA GLN A 54 6.96 7.52 1.32
C GLN A 54 6.13 6.24 1.33
N THR A 55 5.94 5.59 0.17
CA THR A 55 5.43 4.20 0.15
C THR A 55 6.45 3.35 0.89
N GLN A 56 6.16 2.94 2.12
CA GLN A 56 7.04 1.98 2.80
C GLN A 56 7.02 0.70 1.96
N LEU A 57 8.19 0.29 1.48
CA LEU A 57 8.35 -0.94 0.73
C LEU A 57 8.80 -2.02 1.72
N GLY A 58 7.98 -3.05 1.86
CA GLY A 58 8.33 -4.24 2.63
C GLY A 58 9.05 -5.24 1.74
N PHE A 59 10.09 -5.87 2.28
CA PHE A 59 10.77 -7.00 1.67
C PHE A 59 10.52 -8.24 2.53
N VAL A 60 10.17 -9.34 1.88
CA VAL A 60 9.96 -10.62 2.56
C VAL A 60 11.29 -11.38 2.58
N SER A 61 11.72 -11.81 3.76
CA SER A 61 12.93 -12.63 3.93
C SER A 61 12.78 -13.97 3.20
N SER A 62 13.86 -14.55 2.68
CA SER A 62 13.84 -15.83 1.96
C SER A 62 13.35 -17.03 2.79
N SER A 63 13.14 -16.85 4.10
CA SER A 63 12.63 -17.88 5.00
C SER A 63 11.10 -18.03 4.98
N VAL A 64 10.38 -17.16 4.27
CA VAL A 64 8.91 -17.23 4.13
C VAL A 64 8.55 -17.71 2.73
N ASP A 65 7.61 -18.65 2.62
CA ASP A 65 7.19 -19.20 1.33
C ASP A 65 6.72 -18.06 0.40
N PRO A 66 7.27 -17.91 -0.82
CA PRO A 66 6.91 -16.85 -1.77
C PRO A 66 5.43 -16.82 -2.16
N SER A 67 4.72 -17.95 -2.00
CA SER A 67 3.28 -18.06 -2.24
C SER A 67 2.45 -17.34 -1.17
N ALA A 68 2.97 -17.26 0.06
CA ALA A 68 2.27 -16.60 1.18
C ALA A 68 2.42 -15.07 1.16
N CYS A 69 3.48 -14.54 0.54
CA CYS A 69 3.68 -13.10 0.47
C CYS A 69 4.61 -12.68 -0.70
N PRO A 70 4.25 -11.67 -1.52
CA PRO A 70 5.11 -11.17 -2.58
C PRO A 70 6.46 -10.67 -2.05
N SER A 71 7.54 -10.91 -2.80
CA SER A 71 8.90 -10.50 -2.44
C SER A 71 9.06 -9.00 -2.20
N LEU A 72 8.18 -8.19 -2.81
CA LEU A 72 8.11 -6.75 -2.64
C LEU A 72 6.64 -6.35 -2.53
N TYR A 73 6.28 -5.68 -1.44
CA TYR A 73 4.91 -5.25 -1.21
C TYR A 73 4.83 -3.83 -0.66
N VAL A 74 3.68 -3.20 -0.87
CA VAL A 74 3.35 -1.91 -0.27
C VAL A 74 3.09 -2.14 1.22
N GLY A 75 3.99 -1.64 2.06
CA GLY A 75 3.94 -1.69 3.53
C GLY A 75 2.86 -0.79 4.15
N LYS A 76 1.79 -0.50 3.40
CA LYS A 76 0.60 0.12 3.97
C LYS A 76 -0.10 -0.92 4.81
N PHE A 77 -0.40 -0.58 6.07
CA PHE A 77 -1.16 -1.46 6.94
C PHE A 77 -2.54 -1.73 6.36
N ASP A 78 -2.95 -3.00 6.39
CA ASP A 78 -4.27 -3.45 5.97
C ASP A 78 -4.84 -4.35 7.05
N MET A 79 -5.87 -3.84 7.74
CA MET A 79 -6.50 -4.56 8.85
C MET A 79 -7.12 -5.88 8.40
N GLU A 80 -7.64 -5.96 7.17
CA GLU A 80 -8.29 -7.18 6.68
C GLU A 80 -7.27 -8.28 6.41
N LYS A 81 -6.13 -7.92 5.77
CA LYS A 81 -5.00 -8.86 5.59
C LYS A 81 -4.40 -9.32 6.92
N MET A 82 -4.36 -8.44 7.92
CA MET A 82 -3.90 -8.81 9.24
C MET A 82 -4.84 -9.82 9.92
N LYS A 83 -6.16 -9.66 9.78
CA LYS A 83 -7.13 -10.65 10.32
C LYS A 83 -7.00 -12.00 9.63
N GLU A 84 -6.76 -12.00 8.32
CA GLU A 84 -6.49 -13.23 7.56
C GLU A 84 -5.20 -13.91 8.04
N SER A 85 -4.13 -13.14 8.24
CA SER A 85 -2.86 -13.65 8.79
C SER A 85 -3.02 -14.23 10.20
N VAL A 86 -3.82 -13.58 11.05
CA VAL A 86 -4.17 -14.11 12.38
C VAL A 86 -4.97 -15.40 12.27
N ALA A 87 -5.91 -15.50 11.32
CA ALA A 87 -6.67 -16.72 11.11
C ALA A 87 -5.78 -17.89 10.64
N HIS A 88 -4.83 -17.63 9.73
CA HIS A 88 -3.81 -18.60 9.36
C HIS A 88 -2.97 -19.03 10.57
N TRP A 89 -2.46 -18.09 11.36
CA TRP A 89 -1.68 -18.38 12.56
C TRP A 89 -2.45 -19.25 13.57
N ILE A 90 -3.73 -18.91 13.82
CA ILE A 90 -4.62 -19.70 14.68
C ILE A 90 -4.76 -21.14 14.17
N MET A 91 -5.01 -21.32 12.87
CA MET A 91 -5.21 -22.66 12.29
C MET A 91 -3.90 -23.46 12.24
N MET A 92 -2.76 -22.84 11.91
CA MET A 92 -1.46 -23.50 11.82
C MET A 92 -0.97 -24.03 13.17
N HIS A 93 -1.27 -23.32 14.26
CA HIS A 93 -0.82 -23.67 15.61
C HIS A 93 -1.96 -24.08 16.55
N GLU A 94 -3.14 -24.33 16.00
CA GLU A 94 -4.34 -24.79 16.72
C GLU A 94 -4.67 -23.95 17.97
N HIS A 95 -4.45 -22.64 17.90
CA HIS A 95 -4.69 -21.76 19.03
C HIS A 95 -6.19 -21.61 19.35
N PRO A 96 -6.57 -21.43 20.63
CA PRO A 96 -7.94 -21.07 20.96
C PRO A 96 -8.27 -19.71 20.35
N PHE A 97 -9.48 -19.55 19.79
CA PHE A 97 -9.92 -18.29 19.19
C PHE A 97 -9.87 -17.09 20.16
N SER A 98 -9.91 -17.33 21.48
CA SER A 98 -9.81 -16.29 22.51
C SER A 98 -8.43 -15.64 22.60
N ILE A 99 -7.40 -16.25 22.01
CA ILE A 99 -6.02 -15.73 22.08
C ILE A 99 -5.92 -14.29 21.56
N VAL A 100 -6.77 -13.92 20.60
CA VAL A 100 -6.81 -12.57 20.00
C VAL A 100 -7.35 -11.50 20.96
N GLU A 101 -7.99 -11.91 22.05
CA GLU A 101 -8.55 -11.02 23.09
C GLU A 101 -7.54 -10.79 24.22
N GLU A 102 -6.42 -11.52 24.25
CA GLU A 102 -5.43 -11.39 25.30
C GLU A 102 -4.78 -10.01 25.31
N LYS A 103 -4.61 -9.46 26.51
CA LYS A 103 -4.01 -8.13 26.71
C LYS A 103 -2.57 -8.08 26.20
N GLY A 104 -1.79 -9.14 26.45
CA GLY A 104 -0.39 -9.24 26.01
C GLY A 104 -0.25 -9.23 24.49
N PHE A 105 -1.04 -10.07 23.81
CA PHE A 105 -1.11 -10.10 22.36
C PHE A 105 -1.48 -8.73 21.78
N ASN A 106 -2.56 -8.12 22.27
CA ASN A 106 -2.99 -6.81 21.77
C ASN A 106 -2.00 -5.67 22.06
N LEU A 107 -1.28 -5.73 23.19
CA LEU A 107 -0.22 -4.78 23.50
C LEU A 107 0.93 -4.88 22.49
N MET A 108 1.37 -6.10 22.20
CA MET A 108 2.42 -6.36 21.20
C MET A 108 2.02 -5.85 19.82
N GLN A 109 0.80 -6.16 19.36
CA GLN A 109 0.32 -5.72 18.05
C GLN A 109 0.22 -4.20 17.94
N ARG A 110 -0.30 -3.50 18.97
CA ARG A 110 -0.38 -2.03 18.97
C ARG A 110 1.00 -1.35 18.99
N ARG A 111 2.01 -1.98 19.59
CA ARG A 111 3.38 -1.46 19.57
C ARG A 111 4.02 -1.55 18.19
N GLY A 112 3.79 -2.65 17.46
CA GLY A 112 4.33 -2.82 16.11
C GLY A 112 3.51 -2.13 15.03
N MET A 113 2.19 -2.03 15.22
CA MET A 113 1.22 -1.56 14.22
C MET A 113 0.24 -0.59 14.89
N PRO A 114 0.47 0.73 14.79
CA PRO A 114 -0.38 1.74 15.43
C PRO A 114 -1.86 1.69 15.00
N GLU A 115 -2.11 1.24 13.77
CA GLU A 115 -3.44 1.10 13.18
C GLU A 115 -4.18 -0.18 13.62
N TRP A 116 -3.54 -1.05 14.41
CA TRP A 116 -4.12 -2.30 14.90
C TRP A 116 -5.36 -2.06 15.77
N ARG A 117 -6.45 -2.69 15.37
CA ARG A 117 -7.70 -2.77 16.15
C ARG A 117 -7.85 -4.18 16.68
N GLY A 118 -8.09 -4.31 17.99
CA GLY A 118 -8.31 -5.61 18.60
C GLY A 118 -9.44 -6.38 17.92
N MET A 119 -9.36 -7.70 17.98
CA MET A 119 -10.37 -8.61 17.42
C MET A 119 -11.10 -9.33 18.56
N THR A 120 -12.31 -9.79 18.27
CA THR A 120 -13.04 -10.69 19.16
C THR A 120 -12.82 -12.13 18.73
N ARG A 121 -13.06 -13.07 19.66
CA ARG A 121 -13.10 -14.51 19.38
C ARG A 121 -14.04 -14.86 18.23
N ASN A 122 -15.19 -14.20 18.16
CA ASN A 122 -16.20 -14.45 17.13
C ASN A 122 -15.69 -13.98 15.76
N THR A 123 -15.01 -12.83 15.72
CA THR A 123 -14.33 -12.37 14.51
C THR A 123 -13.26 -13.36 14.08
N ALA A 124 -12.37 -13.80 14.98
CA ALA A 124 -11.34 -14.79 14.65
C ALA A 124 -11.93 -16.07 14.07
N LYS A 125 -12.97 -16.62 14.72
CA LYS A 125 -13.68 -17.82 14.23
C LYS A 125 -14.23 -17.61 12.82
N ALA A 126 -14.87 -16.48 12.55
CA ALA A 126 -15.45 -16.19 11.23
C ALA A 126 -14.36 -16.12 10.14
N TYR A 127 -13.21 -15.49 10.41
CA TYR A 127 -12.11 -15.44 9.44
C TYR A 127 -11.49 -16.82 9.22
N CYS A 128 -11.29 -17.65 10.25
CA CYS A 128 -10.82 -19.02 10.06
C CYS A 128 -11.76 -19.83 9.13
N ILE A 129 -13.07 -19.72 9.31
CA ILE A 129 -14.06 -20.35 8.42
C ILE A 129 -13.94 -19.82 6.99
N ASN A 130 -13.82 -18.49 6.82
CA ASN A 130 -13.69 -17.89 5.50
C ASN A 130 -12.41 -18.34 4.76
N VAL A 131 -11.28 -18.39 5.46
CA VAL A 131 -10.02 -18.89 4.90
C VAL A 131 -10.17 -20.35 4.50
N TYR A 132 -10.73 -21.19 5.38
CA TYR A 132 -11.00 -22.59 5.05
C TYR A 132 -11.86 -22.75 3.79
N GLU A 133 -12.98 -22.03 3.70
CA GLU A 133 -13.88 -22.09 2.54
C GLU A 133 -13.21 -21.57 1.25
N SER A 134 -12.35 -20.56 1.37
CA SER A 134 -11.54 -20.05 0.25
C SER A 134 -10.58 -21.12 -0.27
N GLU A 135 -9.77 -21.71 0.62
CA GLU A 135 -8.81 -22.76 0.25
C GLU A 135 -9.51 -24.00 -0.29
N LYS A 136 -10.61 -24.43 0.32
CA LYS A 136 -11.45 -25.54 -0.16
C LYS A 136 -11.97 -25.30 -1.57
N LYS A 137 -12.41 -24.08 -1.90
CA LYS A 137 -12.84 -23.73 -3.27
C LYS A 137 -11.70 -23.81 -4.25
N LYS A 138 -10.52 -23.29 -3.91
CA LYS A 138 -9.31 -23.36 -4.75
C LYS A 138 -8.94 -24.82 -5.06
N LEU A 139 -8.95 -25.69 -4.03
CA LEU A 139 -8.66 -27.11 -4.19
C LEU A 139 -9.68 -27.85 -5.07
N LYS A 140 -10.95 -27.45 -5.04
CA LYS A 140 -11.99 -28.02 -5.92
C LYS A 140 -11.92 -27.54 -7.37
N SER A 141 -11.23 -26.42 -7.62
CA SER A 141 -11.03 -25.87 -8.97
C SER A 141 -9.72 -26.33 -9.63
N LEU A 142 -8.91 -27.11 -8.91
CA LEU A 142 -7.75 -27.84 -9.44
C LEU A 142 -8.21 -29.17 -10.07
#